data_AF-A0A937CJL7-F1
#
_entry.id   AF-A0A937CJL7-F1
#
_cell.length_a   1.000
_cell.length_b   1.000
_cell.length_c   1.000
_cell.angle_alpha   90.00
_cell.angle_beta   90.00
_cell.angle_gamma   90.00
#
_symmetry.space_group_name_H-M   'P 1'
#
loop_
_entity.id
_entity.type
_entity.pdbx_description
1 polymer ?
#
loop_
_entity_poly.entity_id
_entity_poly.type
_entity_poly.pdbx_seq_one_letter_code
_entity_poly.pdbx_strand_id
1 'polypeptide(L)'
;MSSVEFPHEQYVIWENQIKEGSKAKGFKYSAEWAWFDETILKTIEMQAVNTLKNAKDDSDRLKAQQMFLAADKPRQLLDALISQGDGAKASLMEISTLKEGDKDGMA
;
A
#
# COMPACT_ATOMS: atom_id res chain seq x y z
N MET A 1 -1.48 34.78 17.62
CA MET A 1 -0.77 33.63 17.02
C MET A 1 -1.62 32.39 17.29
N SER A 2 -2.18 31.78 16.24
CA SER A 2 -2.84 30.48 16.38
C SER A 2 -1.72 29.45 16.45
N SER A 3 -1.52 28.87 17.64
CA SER A 3 -0.85 27.58 17.73
C SER A 3 -1.65 26.63 16.85
N VAL A 4 -1.02 26.05 15.84
CA VAL A 4 -1.61 24.93 15.11
C VAL A 4 -1.71 23.79 16.12
N GLU A 5 -2.83 23.72 16.82
CA GLU A 5 -3.20 22.59 17.65
C GLU A 5 -3.48 21.43 16.70
N PHE A 6 -2.45 20.62 16.49
CA PHE A 6 -2.64 19.38 15.75
C PHE A 6 -3.50 18.45 16.59
N PRO A 7 -4.64 17.96 16.06
CA PRO A 7 -5.39 16.93 16.73
C PRO A 7 -4.45 15.75 16.96
N HIS A 8 -4.18 15.42 18.22
CA HIS A 8 -3.28 14.33 18.60
C HIS A 8 -3.62 13.03 17.85
N GLU A 9 -4.90 12.83 17.55
CA GLU A 9 -5.45 11.74 16.76
C GLU A 9 -4.86 11.66 15.34
N GLN A 10 -4.76 12.78 14.60
CA GLN A 10 -4.25 12.77 13.23
C GLN A 10 -2.75 12.43 13.18
N TYR A 11 -2.01 12.91 14.17
CA TYR A 11 -0.60 12.58 14.33
C TYR A 11 -0.40 11.08 14.60
N VAL A 12 -1.18 10.50 15.52
CA VAL A 12 -1.15 9.06 15.82
C VAL A 12 -1.55 8.23 14.60
N ILE A 13 -2.53 8.68 13.80
CA ILE A 13 -2.90 8.03 12.54
C ILE A 13 -1.71 7.99 11.58
N TRP A 14 -1.01 9.11 11.37
CA TRP A 14 0.15 9.16 10.48
C TRP A 14 1.31 8.31 10.98
N GLU A 15 1.63 8.31 12.28
CA GLU A 15 2.65 7.42 12.84
C GLU A 15 2.33 5.94 12.59
N ASN A 16 1.07 5.54 12.77
CA ASN A 16 0.62 4.18 12.48
C ASN A 16 0.75 3.85 10.98
N GLN A 17 0.36 4.76 10.09
CA GLN A 17 0.49 4.58 8.65
C GLN A 17 1.95 4.44 8.22
N ILE A 18 2.86 5.24 8.78
CA ILE A 18 4.31 5.14 8.51
C ILE A 18 4.86 3.79 8.97
N LYS A 19 4.45 3.34 10.17
CA LYS A 19 4.88 2.05 10.73
C LYS A 19 4.42 0.89 9.87
N GLU A 20 3.14 0.85 9.51
CA GLU A 20 2.59 -0.24 8.68
C GLU A 20 3.14 -0.20 7.25
N GLY A 21 3.31 0.99 6.65
CA GLY A 21 3.96 1.12 5.34
C GLY A 21 5.42 0.66 5.35
N SER A 22 6.17 0.95 6.43
CA SER A 22 7.55 0.47 6.59
C SER A 22 7.64 -1.05 6.71
N LYS A 23 6.73 -1.67 7.46
CA LYS A 23 6.63 -3.13 7.54
C LYS A 23 6.26 -3.75 6.19
N ALA A 24 5.26 -3.18 5.51
CA ALA A 24 4.84 -3.60 4.18
C ALA A 24 6.01 -3.54 3.18
N LYS A 25 6.80 -2.46 3.22
CA LYS A 25 8.02 -2.31 2.41
C LYS A 25 9.06 -3.36 2.74
N GLY A 26 9.32 -3.60 4.03
CA GLY A 26 10.23 -4.65 4.48
C GLY A 26 9.82 -6.04 4.00
N PHE A 27 8.52 -6.36 4.10
CA PHE A 27 7.96 -7.62 3.61
C PHE A 27 8.03 -7.73 2.09
N LYS A 28 7.68 -6.68 1.34
CA LYS A 28 7.72 -6.66 -0.13
C LYS A 28 9.10 -7.01 -0.70
N TYR A 29 10.17 -6.65 -0.01
CA TYR A 29 11.54 -6.93 -0.42
C TYR A 29 12.15 -8.16 0.26
N SER A 30 11.35 -8.97 0.96
CA SER A 30 11.81 -10.19 1.62
C SER A 30 11.79 -11.39 0.67
N ALA A 31 12.55 -12.43 1.02
CA ALA A 31 12.59 -13.67 0.26
C ALA A 31 11.24 -14.43 0.31
N GLU A 32 10.52 -14.31 1.42
CA GLU A 32 9.20 -14.91 1.62
C GLU A 32 8.16 -14.31 0.68
N TRP A 33 8.16 -13.00 0.49
CA TRP A 33 7.27 -12.36 -0.49
C TRP A 33 7.65 -12.75 -1.91
N ALA A 34 8.94 -12.76 -2.26
CA ALA A 34 9.39 -13.18 -3.58
C ALA A 34 8.92 -14.60 -3.91
N TRP A 35 9.11 -15.55 -2.98
CA TRP A 35 8.59 -16.91 -3.14
C TRP A 35 7.06 -16.94 -3.28
N PHE A 36 6.34 -16.21 -2.43
CA PHE A 36 4.87 -16.19 -2.46
C PHE A 36 4.33 -15.61 -3.77
N ASP A 37 4.91 -14.52 -4.25
CA ASP A 37 4.53 -13.87 -5.50
C ASP A 37 4.83 -14.75 -6.72
N GLU A 38 6.07 -15.22 -6.84
CA GLU A 38 6.54 -16.00 -7.99
C GLU A 38 5.98 -17.42 -8.03
N THR A 39 5.68 -18.00 -6.87
CA THR A 39 5.17 -19.38 -6.80
C THR A 39 3.65 -19.40 -6.70
N ILE A 40 3.08 -18.74 -5.69
CA ILE A 40 1.65 -18.88 -5.38
C ILE A 40 0.81 -17.97 -6.27
N LEU A 41 1.06 -16.65 -6.22
CA LEU A 41 0.25 -15.69 -6.98
C LEU A 41 0.39 -15.90 -8.49
N LYS A 42 1.61 -16.14 -8.98
CA LYS A 42 1.85 -16.44 -10.39
C LYS A 42 1.16 -17.72 -10.85
N THR A 43 1.09 -18.76 -10.02
CA THR A 43 0.36 -19.98 -10.36
C THR A 43 -1.13 -19.71 -10.50
N ILE A 44 -1.71 -18.92 -9.59
CA ILE A 44 -3.13 -18.55 -9.67
C ILE A 44 -3.40 -17.74 -10.95
N GLU A 45 -2.53 -16.80 -11.33
CA GLU A 45 -2.65 -16.07 -12.60
C GLU A 45 -2.64 -17.00 -13.81
N MET A 46 -1.69 -17.94 -13.85
CA MET A 46 -1.60 -18.91 -14.95
C MET A 46 -2.86 -19.77 -15.04
N GLN A 47 -3.38 -20.22 -13.90
CA GLN A 47 -4.63 -20.97 -13.85
C GLN A 47 -5.84 -20.12 -14.27
N ALA A 48 -5.87 -18.84 -13.88
CA ALA A 48 -6.90 -17.89 -14.32
C ALA A 48 -6.89 -17.73 -15.84
N VAL A 49 -5.72 -17.51 -16.43
CA VAL A 49 -5.55 -17.40 -17.89
C VAL A 49 -5.97 -18.69 -18.60
N ASN A 50 -5.59 -19.85 -18.06
CA ASN A 50 -5.98 -21.13 -18.63
C ASN A 50 -7.49 -21.39 -18.52
N THR A 51 -8.11 -20.96 -17.42
CA THR A 51 -9.56 -21.02 -17.25
C THR A 51 -10.26 -20.11 -18.26
N LEU A 52 -9.75 -18.89 -18.45
CA LEU A 52 -10.31 -17.94 -19.42
C LEU A 52 -10.20 -18.46 -20.85
N LYS A 53 -9.05 -19.04 -21.23
CA LYS A 53 -8.82 -19.60 -22.56
C LYS A 53 -9.77 -20.74 -22.90
N ASN A 54 -10.19 -21.51 -21.90
CA ASN A 54 -11.06 -22.67 -22.07
C ASN A 54 -12.53 -22.39 -21.70
N ALA A 55 -12.87 -21.13 -21.40
CA ALA A 55 -14.20 -20.75 -20.95
C ALA A 55 -15.25 -20.99 -22.03
N LYS A 56 -16.31 -21.72 -21.68
CA LYS A 56 -17.43 -22.03 -22.61
C LYS A 56 -18.63 -21.12 -22.41
N ASP A 57 -18.71 -20.50 -21.24
CA ASP A 57 -19.80 -19.61 -20.85
C ASP A 57 -19.29 -18.45 -19.99
N ASP A 58 -20.21 -17.57 -19.58
CA ASP A 58 -19.89 -16.41 -18.75
C ASP A 58 -19.54 -16.78 -17.31
N SER A 59 -19.98 -17.95 -16.81
CA SER A 59 -19.62 -18.44 -15.48
C SER A 59 -18.13 -18.77 -15.42
N ASP A 60 -17.60 -19.46 -16.43
CA ASP A 60 -16.17 -19.74 -16.55
C ASP A 60 -15.33 -18.46 -16.67
N ARG A 61 -15.83 -17.47 -17.43
CA ARG A 61 -15.17 -16.16 -17.55
C ARG A 61 -15.12 -15.42 -16.22
N LEU A 62 -16.24 -15.39 -15.49
CA LEU A 62 -16.32 -14.76 -14.17
C LEU A 62 -15.37 -15.45 -13.19
N LYS A 63 -15.32 -16.78 -13.20
CA LYS A 63 -14.38 -17.55 -12.38
C LYS A 63 -12.93 -17.19 -12.68
N ALA A 64 -12.55 -17.12 -13.96
CA ALA A 64 -11.22 -16.72 -14.37
C ALA A 64 -10.86 -15.29 -13.89
N GLN A 65 -11.80 -14.34 -14.00
CA GLN A 65 -11.62 -12.99 -13.49
C GLN A 65 -11.43 -12.96 -11.96
N GLN A 66 -12.24 -13.72 -11.22
CA GLN A 66 -12.11 -13.82 -9.76
C GLN A 66 -10.76 -14.40 -9.34
N MET A 67 -10.27 -15.42 -10.05
CA MET A 67 -8.93 -15.98 -9.81
C MET A 67 -7.83 -14.96 -10.09
N PHE A 68 -7.91 -14.23 -11.20
CA PHE A 68 -6.95 -13.19 -11.53
C PHE A 68 -6.94 -12.09 -10.46
N LEU A 69 -8.12 -11.61 -10.05
CA LEU A 69 -8.25 -10.63 -8.98
C LEU A 69 -7.73 -11.15 -7.63
N ALA A 70 -7.91 -12.44 -7.34
CA ALA A 70 -7.39 -13.04 -6.11
C ALA A 70 -5.85 -13.07 -6.09
N ALA A 71 -5.21 -13.22 -7.25
CA ALA A 71 -3.76 -13.13 -7.38
C ALA A 71 -3.24 -11.68 -7.30
N ASP A 72 -3.98 -10.73 -7.86
CA ASP A 72 -3.54 -9.35 -7.99
C ASP A 72 -3.78 -8.51 -6.72
N LYS A 73 -4.91 -8.71 -6.04
CA LYS A 73 -5.28 -7.94 -4.83
C LYS A 73 -4.21 -7.91 -3.74
N PRO A 74 -3.52 -9.02 -3.40
CA PRO A 74 -2.43 -8.98 -2.42
C PRO A 74 -1.33 -7.98 -2.78
N ARG A 75 -0.94 -7.89 -4.06
CA ARG A 75 0.08 -6.94 -4.53
C ARG A 75 -0.40 -5.50 -4.38
N GLN A 76 -1.64 -5.24 -4.82
CA GLN A 76 -2.26 -3.92 -4.69
C GLN A 76 -2.36 -3.48 -3.23
N LEU A 77 -2.75 -4.37 -2.31
CA LEU A 77 -2.84 -4.07 -0.89
C LEU A 77 -1.46 -3.73 -0.30
N LEU A 78 -0.43 -4.47 -0.69
CA LEU A 78 0.93 -4.22 -0.22
C LEU A 78 1.44 -2.86 -0.72
N ASP A 79 1.18 -2.53 -1.98
CA ASP A 79 1.55 -1.25 -2.59
C ASP A 79 0.78 -0.08 -1.97
N ALA A 80 -0.50 -0.27 -1.69
CA ALA A 80 -1.33 0.73 -1.04
C ALA A 80 -0.81 1.06 0.37
N LEU A 81 -0.42 0.05 1.16
CA LEU A 81 0.15 0.25 2.49
C LEU A 81 1.48 1.02 2.43
N ILE A 82 2.34 0.69 1.47
CA ILE A 82 3.61 1.40 1.25
C ILE A 82 3.33 2.85 0.88
N SER A 83 2.46 3.09 -0.11
CA SER A 83 2.09 4.44 -0.54
C SER A 83 1.45 5.27 0.57
N GLN A 84 0.63 4.65 1.42
CA GLN A 84 0.01 5.31 2.56
C GLN A 84 1.06 5.74 3.59
N GLY A 85 2.04 4.88 3.89
CA GLY A 85 3.15 5.20 4.78
C GLY A 85 4.06 6.29 4.23
N ASP A 86 4.40 6.24 2.95
CA ASP A 86 5.22 7.26 2.29
C ASP A 86 4.49 8.63 2.25
N GLY A 87 3.19 8.63 1.97
CA GLY A 87 2.35 9.83 2.02
C GLY A 87 2.26 10.43 3.43
N ALA A 88 2.03 9.62 4.45
CA ALA A 88 1.99 10.06 5.84
C ALA A 88 3.34 10.66 6.30
N LYS A 89 4.45 10.06 5.86
CA LYS A 89 5.80 10.58 6.13
C LYS A 89 6.01 11.95 5.49
N ALA A 90 5.57 12.13 4.24
CA ALA A 90 5.65 13.41 3.55
C ALA A 90 4.82 14.48 4.27
N SER A 91 3.59 14.16 4.70
CA SER A 91 2.75 15.09 5.46
C SER A 91 3.39 15.53 6.78
N LEU A 92 3.98 14.59 7.55
CA LEU A 92 4.68 14.94 8.80
C LEU A 92 5.90 15.83 8.55
N MET A 93 6.66 15.57 7.47
CA MET A 93 7.81 16.40 7.09
C MET A 93 7.38 17.82 6.73
N GLU A 94 6.37 17.99 5.89
CA GLU A 94 5.85 19.30 5.49
C GLU A 94 5.43 20.13 6.72
N ILE A 95 4.72 19.51 7.65
CA ILE A 95 4.30 20.15 8.91
C ILE A 95 5.51 20.55 9.77
N SER A 96 6.53 19.71 9.86
CA SER A 96 7.73 20.02 10.64
C SER A 96 8.51 21.20 10.03
N THR A 97 8.60 21.28 8.71
CA THR A 97 9.27 22.38 8.00
C THR A 97 8.50 23.71 8.10
N LEU A 98 7.16 23.67 8.10
CA LEU A 98 6.34 24.87 8.33
C LEU A 98 6.54 25.45 9.74
N LYS A 99 6.76 24.61 10.75
CA LYS A 99 7.06 25.06 12.13
C LYS A 99 8.44 25.71 12.28
N GLU A 100 9.40 25.37 11.41
CA GLU A 100 10.74 25.96 11.42
C GLU A 100 10.76 27.30 10.66
N GLY A 101 10.04 27.41 9.54
CA GLY A 101 9.94 28.65 8.76
C GLY A 101 9.31 29.84 9.48
N ASP A 102 8.43 29.59 10.47
CA ASP A 102 7.84 30.65 11.31
C ASP A 102 8.83 31.26 12.32
N LYS A 103 10.01 30.65 12.54
CA LYS A 103 11.03 31.19 13.47
C LYS A 103 12.02 32.15 12.81
N ASP A 104 12.18 32.10 11.49
CA ASP A 104 13.16 32.95 10.77
C ASP A 104 12.59 34.31 10.35
N GLY A 105 11.31 34.59 10.65
CA GLY A 105 10.64 35.87 10.37
C GLY A 105 10.59 36.86 11.55
N MET A 106 11.21 36.54 12.69
CA MET A 106 11.30 37.43 13.85
C MET A 106 12.76 37.62 14.28
N ALA A 107 13.50 38.39 13.49
CA ALA A 107 14.75 39.02 13.90
C ALA A 107 14.73 40.50 13.48
#